data_AF-A0A7S0GGM1-F1
#
_entry.id   AF-A0A7S0GGM1-F1
#
_cell.length_a   1.000
_cell.length_b   1.000
_cell.length_c   1.000
_cell.angle_alpha   90.00
_cell.angle_beta   90.00
_cell.angle_gamma   90.00
#
_symmetry.space_group_name_H-M   'P 1'
#
loop_
_entity.id
_entity.type
_entity.pdbx_description
1 polymer ?
#
loop_
_entity_poly.entity_id
_entity_poly.type
_entity_poly.pdbx_seq_one_letter_code
_entity_poly.pdbx_strand_id
1 'polypeptide(L)'
;KRFMNCRFSMTYWQLAGLSYCYRSYTLHDNTIDWGLFFSALSQYLYLVKFFLWEMGYMRSIDIIVDRAGFEIQWGCLVWVPSVYSLHTRFCVQNPTHLSFSTAGALFLLSMAGGGLNY
;
A
#
# COMPACT_ATOMS: atom_id res chain seq x y z
N LYS A 1 14.49 -14.26 2.63
CA LYS A 1 14.19 -13.06 1.80
C LYS A 1 12.72 -13.01 1.37
N ARG A 2 12.23 -14.00 0.60
CA ARG A 2 10.80 -14.09 0.19
C ARG A 2 9.80 -13.92 1.34
N PHE A 3 9.98 -14.63 2.45
CA PHE A 3 9.05 -14.53 3.59
C PHE A 3 8.96 -13.10 4.14
N MET A 4 10.09 -12.48 4.43
CA MET A 4 10.16 -11.14 5.02
C MET A 4 9.54 -10.08 4.10
N ASN A 5 9.87 -10.12 2.81
CA ASN A 5 9.32 -9.13 1.89
C ASN A 5 7.85 -9.43 1.56
N CYS A 6 7.59 -10.59 0.96
CA CYS A 6 6.28 -10.88 0.39
C CYS A 6 5.22 -11.18 1.46
N ARG A 7 5.54 -11.93 2.52
CA ARG A 7 4.51 -12.37 3.49
C ARG A 7 4.36 -11.43 4.67
N PHE A 8 5.45 -10.81 5.12
CA PHE A 8 5.37 -9.88 6.24
C PHE A 8 5.13 -8.45 5.73
N SER A 9 6.06 -7.90 4.97
CA SER A 9 6.02 -6.49 4.57
C SER A 9 4.80 -6.12 3.73
N MET A 10 4.61 -6.83 2.61
CA MET A 10 3.54 -6.51 1.67
C MET A 10 2.15 -6.78 2.26
N THR A 11 1.99 -7.87 3.02
CA THR A 11 0.73 -8.15 3.71
C THR A 11 0.45 -7.13 4.82
N TYR A 12 1.46 -6.72 5.59
CA TYR A 12 1.29 -5.63 6.56
C TYR A 12 0.83 -4.35 5.86
N TRP A 13 1.48 -3.97 4.75
CA TRP A 13 1.15 -2.76 4.02
C TRP A 13 -0.31 -2.76 3.55
N GLN A 14 -0.81 -3.92 3.10
CA GLN A 14 -2.21 -4.14 2.73
C GLN A 14 -3.16 -3.94 3.91
N LEU A 15 -2.87 -4.60 5.05
CA LEU A 15 -3.70 -4.54 6.25
C LEU A 15 -3.71 -3.15 6.90
N ALA A 16 -2.56 -2.47 6.88
CA ALA A 16 -2.42 -1.12 7.42
C ALA A 16 -3.37 -0.14 6.71
N GLY A 17 -3.43 -0.17 5.37
CA GLY A 17 -4.35 0.67 4.60
C GLY A 17 -5.81 0.50 5.02
N LEU A 18 -6.28 -0.75 5.15
CA LEU A 18 -7.64 -1.06 5.59
C LEU A 18 -7.89 -0.62 7.05
N SER A 19 -6.93 -0.89 7.93
CA SER A 19 -7.01 -0.49 9.35
C SER A 19 -7.10 1.02 9.49
N TYR A 20 -6.38 1.79 8.65
CA TYR A 20 -6.41 3.24 8.67
C TYR A 20 -7.73 3.81 8.15
N CYS A 21 -8.29 3.24 7.07
CA CYS A 21 -9.63 3.59 6.62
C CYS A 21 -10.66 3.39 7.72
N TYR A 22 -10.65 2.22 8.39
CA TYR A 22 -11.56 1.93 9.48
C TYR A 22 -11.35 2.89 10.66
N ARG A 23 -10.09 3.17 11.02
CA ARG A 23 -9.80 4.12 12.10
C ARG A 23 -10.32 5.52 11.78
N SER A 24 -10.10 6.01 10.55
CA SER A 24 -10.61 7.32 10.12
C SER A 24 -12.14 7.38 10.19
N TYR A 25 -12.82 6.33 9.74
CA TYR A 25 -14.28 6.22 9.82
C TYR A 25 -14.79 6.33 11.28
N THR A 26 -14.16 5.62 12.22
CA THR A 26 -14.57 5.68 13.64
C THR A 26 -14.22 7.01 14.31
N LEU A 27 -13.19 7.71 13.82
CA LEU A 27 -12.74 8.97 14.41
C LEU A 27 -13.59 10.17 13.95
N HIS A 28 -14.11 10.11 12.73
CA HIS A 28 -14.87 11.18 12.10
C HIS A 28 -16.37 10.84 12.01
N ASP A 29 -16.98 10.47 13.14
CA ASP A 29 -18.43 10.29 13.28
C ASP A 29 -19.08 9.38 12.23
N ASN A 30 -18.42 8.26 11.89
CA ASN A 30 -18.89 7.30 10.87
C ASN A 30 -19.04 7.92 9.47
N THR A 31 -18.24 8.94 9.16
CA THR A 31 -18.13 9.50 7.81
C THR A 31 -16.95 8.88 7.07
N ILE A 32 -17.16 8.57 5.80
CA ILE A 32 -16.12 7.97 4.94
C ILE A 32 -15.35 9.11 4.26
N ASP A 33 -14.05 9.16 4.47
CA ASP A 33 -13.15 9.96 3.65
C ASP A 33 -12.87 9.23 2.33
N TRP A 34 -13.50 9.70 1.26
CA TRP A 34 -13.38 9.12 -0.08
C TRP A 34 -11.93 9.11 -0.60
N GLY A 35 -11.14 10.15 -0.28
CA GLY A 35 -9.74 10.21 -0.70
C GLY A 35 -8.91 9.10 -0.07
N LEU A 36 -9.05 8.92 1.24
CA LEU A 36 -8.38 7.85 1.98
C LEU A 36 -8.87 6.47 1.53
N PHE A 37 -10.19 6.29 1.34
CA PHE A 37 -10.77 5.02 0.89
C PHE A 37 -10.21 4.59 -0.48
N PHE A 38 -10.23 5.49 -1.47
CA PHE A 38 -9.73 5.18 -2.81
C PHE A 38 -8.21 4.99 -2.85
N SER A 39 -7.46 5.70 -2.00
CA SER A 39 -6.02 5.50 -1.84
C SER A 39 -5.71 4.12 -1.25
N ALA A 40 -6.43 3.68 -0.22
CA ALA A 40 -6.24 2.34 0.34
C ALA A 40 -6.68 1.24 -0.65
N LEU A 41 -7.76 1.48 -1.41
CA LEU A 41 -8.24 0.55 -2.44
C LEU A 41 -7.24 0.41 -3.60
N SER A 42 -6.67 1.50 -4.10
CA SER A 42 -5.65 1.43 -5.15
C SER A 42 -4.42 0.67 -4.68
N GLN A 43 -3.97 0.92 -3.45
CA GLN A 43 -2.86 0.21 -2.83
C GLN A 43 -3.15 -1.29 -2.65
N TYR A 44 -4.38 -1.64 -2.26
CA TYR A 44 -4.84 -3.02 -2.16
C TYR A 44 -4.77 -3.73 -3.52
N LEU A 45 -5.28 -3.10 -4.58
CA LEU A 45 -5.26 -3.67 -5.93
C LEU A 45 -3.84 -3.82 -6.48
N TYR A 46 -2.97 -2.84 -6.22
CA TYR A 46 -1.54 -2.93 -6.55
C TYR A 46 -0.88 -4.13 -5.87
N LEU A 47 -1.15 -4.36 -4.58
CA LEU A 47 -0.60 -5.49 -3.83
C LEU A 47 -1.16 -6.83 -4.28
N VAL A 48 -2.45 -6.90 -4.63
CA VAL A 48 -3.03 -8.10 -5.25
C VAL A 48 -2.32 -8.43 -6.56
N LYS A 49 -2.09 -7.44 -7.42
CA LYS A 49 -1.31 -7.62 -8.66
C LYS A 49 0.09 -8.14 -8.36
N PHE A 50 0.78 -7.59 -7.35
CA PHE A 50 2.09 -8.07 -6.92
C PHE A 50 2.07 -9.56 -6.55
N PHE A 51 1.07 -10.01 -5.78
CA PHE A 51 0.97 -11.41 -5.40
C PHE A 51 0.62 -12.34 -6.57
N LEU A 52 -0.19 -11.88 -7.53
CA LEU A 52 -0.45 -12.62 -8.78
C LEU A 52 0.83 -12.78 -9.62
N TRP A 53 1.70 -11.77 -9.61
CA TRP A 53 2.98 -11.77 -10.31
C TRP A 53 4.17 -12.14 -9.39
N GLU A 54 3.94 -12.81 -8.25
CA GLU A 54 5.00 -13.07 -7.26
C GLU A 54 6.21 -13.80 -7.87
N MET A 55 5.97 -14.65 -8.87
CA MET A 55 7.02 -15.39 -9.58
C MET A 55 8.00 -14.49 -10.34
N GLY A 56 7.55 -13.34 -10.84
CA GLY A 56 8.43 -12.37 -11.48
C GLY A 56 9.34 -11.68 -10.47
N TYR A 57 8.82 -11.37 -9.28
CA TYR A 57 9.63 -10.82 -8.18
C TYR A 57 10.73 -11.80 -7.73
N MET A 58 10.54 -13.12 -7.85
CA MET A 58 11.59 -14.10 -7.54
C MET A 58 12.84 -13.98 -8.44
N ARG A 59 12.74 -13.23 -9.54
CA ARG A 59 13.86 -12.96 -10.46
C ARG A 59 14.50 -11.59 -10.24
N SER A 60 14.07 -10.83 -9.22
CA SER A 60 14.65 -9.52 -8.91
C SER A 60 16.04 -9.64 -8.26
N ILE A 61 16.83 -8.57 -8.39
CA ILE A 61 18.19 -8.45 -7.82
C ILE A 61 18.20 -8.80 -6.33
N ASP A 62 17.23 -8.30 -5.56
CA ASP A 62 17.06 -8.60 -4.12
C ASP A 62 17.04 -10.11 -3.83
N ILE A 63 16.49 -10.91 -4.75
CA ILE A 63 16.34 -12.36 -4.60
C ILE A 63 17.51 -13.11 -5.21
N ILE A 64 17.95 -12.77 -6.41
CA ILE A 64 18.94 -13.57 -7.16
C ILE A 64 20.39 -13.22 -6.84
N VAL A 65 20.69 -11.95 -6.51
CA VAL A 65 22.06 -11.45 -6.35
C VAL A 65 22.34 -11.10 -4.88
N ASP A 66 21.47 -10.33 -4.25
CA ASP A 66 21.80 -9.75 -2.95
C ASP A 66 21.72 -10.77 -1.82
N ARG A 67 22.62 -10.67 -0.84
CA ARG A 67 22.58 -11.56 0.33
C ARG A 67 21.60 -11.04 1.37
N ALA A 68 21.06 -11.94 2.19
CA ALA A 68 20.20 -11.57 3.30
C ALA A 68 21.03 -10.84 4.38
N GLY A 69 21.17 -9.51 4.25
CA GLY A 69 21.83 -8.63 5.20
C GLY A 69 20.85 -7.70 5.93
N PHE A 70 21.39 -6.86 6.81
CA PHE A 70 20.62 -5.90 7.60
C PHE A 70 19.76 -4.98 6.72
N GLU A 71 20.33 -4.46 5.63
CA GLU A 71 19.65 -3.53 4.71
C GLU A 71 18.34 -4.11 4.17
N ILE A 72 18.37 -5.28 3.49
CA ILE A 72 17.15 -5.93 2.97
C ILE A 72 16.15 -6.22 4.09
N GLN A 73 16.61 -6.74 5.23
CA GLN A 73 15.72 -7.14 6.31
C GLN A 73 15.05 -5.93 6.98
N TRP A 74 15.82 -4.89 7.28
CA TRP A 74 15.29 -3.65 7.82
C TRP A 74 14.39 -2.91 6.82
N GLY A 75 14.77 -2.92 5.53
CA GLY A 75 13.98 -2.36 4.44
C GLY A 75 12.59 -2.99 4.37
N CYS A 76 12.53 -4.33 4.41
CA CYS A 76 11.26 -5.05 4.39
C CYS A 76 10.47 -4.90 5.71
N LEU A 77 11.13 -4.92 6.87
CA LEU A 77 10.44 -4.95 8.17
C LEU A 77 10.00 -3.58 8.68
N VAL A 78 10.75 -2.53 8.37
CA VAL A 78 10.60 -1.23 9.00
C VAL A 78 10.31 -0.17 7.96
N TRP A 79 11.16 -0.07 6.93
CA TRP A 79 11.04 1.01 5.94
C TRP A 79 9.72 0.94 5.17
N VAL A 80 9.45 -0.18 4.49
CA VAL A 80 8.22 -0.33 3.69
C VAL A 80 6.97 -0.16 4.56
N PRO A 81 6.83 -0.86 5.71
CA PRO A 81 5.69 -0.67 6.61
C PRO A 81 5.49 0.75 7.11
N SER A 82 6.57 1.48 7.41
CA SER A 82 6.49 2.80 8.04
C SER A 82 6.31 3.92 7.02
N VAL A 83 7.12 3.92 5.96
CA VAL A 83 7.15 5.02 4.97
C VAL A 83 6.02 4.89 3.97
N TYR A 84 5.75 3.69 3.46
CA TYR A 84 4.72 3.55 2.42
C TYR A 84 3.31 3.73 3.01
N SER A 85 3.14 3.49 4.30
CA SER A 85 1.87 3.72 5.00
C SER A 85 1.76 5.12 5.63
N LEU A 86 2.77 5.98 5.49
CA LEU A 86 2.81 7.30 6.12
C LEU A 86 1.70 8.21 5.64
N HIS A 87 1.44 8.24 4.34
CA HIS A 87 0.43 9.11 3.74
C HIS A 87 -0.99 8.74 4.20
N THR A 88 -1.34 7.45 4.15
CA THR A 88 -2.64 6.97 4.64
C THR A 88 -2.77 7.17 6.15
N ARG A 89 -1.70 6.98 6.92
CA ARG A 89 -1.68 7.28 8.37
C ARG A 89 -1.92 8.76 8.66
N PHE A 90 -1.31 9.66 7.90
CA PHE A 90 -1.50 11.11 8.06
C PHE A 90 -2.97 11.51 7.80
N CYS A 91 -3.58 10.93 6.77
CA CYS A 91 -4.99 11.16 6.42
C CYS A 91 -5.97 10.64 7.48
N VAL A 92 -5.57 9.73 8.38
CA VAL A 92 -6.43 9.29 9.49
C VAL A 92 -6.73 10.43 10.47
N GLN A 93 -5.81 11.37 10.65
CA GLN A 93 -6.00 12.52 11.53
C GLN A 93 -6.39 13.80 10.76
N ASN A 94 -6.14 13.81 9.45
CA ASN A 94 -6.36 14.96 8.59
C ASN A 94 -7.20 14.51 7.39
N PRO A 95 -8.54 14.55 7.50
CA PRO A 95 -9.42 14.16 6.40
C PRO A 95 -9.10 14.94 5.13
N THR A 96 -9.13 14.27 3.99
CA THR A 96 -8.80 14.91 2.71
C THR A 96 -9.90 15.85 2.22
N HIS A 97 -11.13 15.66 2.71
CA HIS A 97 -12.35 16.38 2.28
C HIS A 97 -12.57 16.37 0.75
N LEU A 98 -12.00 15.40 0.04
CA LEU A 98 -12.18 15.24 -1.39
C LEU A 98 -13.61 14.79 -1.69
N SER A 99 -14.21 15.38 -2.73
CA SER A 99 -15.48 14.90 -3.25
C SER A 99 -15.29 13.52 -3.88
N PHE A 100 -16.37 12.74 -3.93
CA PHE A 100 -16.34 11.42 -4.55
C PHE A 100 -15.80 11.47 -5.99
N SER A 101 -16.20 12.49 -6.76
CA SER A 101 -15.77 12.65 -8.15
C SER A 101 -14.26 12.90 -8.29
N THR A 102 -13.68 13.76 -7.44
CA THR A 102 -12.24 14.05 -7.51
C THR A 102 -11.41 12.86 -7.01
N ALA A 103 -11.82 12.22 -5.91
CA ALA A 103 -11.19 11.02 -5.40
C ALA A 103 -11.28 9.85 -6.40
N GLY A 104 -12.43 9.68 -7.06
CA GLY A 104 -12.64 8.69 -8.11
C GLY A 104 -11.78 8.95 -9.35
N ALA A 105 -11.62 10.21 -9.76
CA ALA A 105 -10.73 10.56 -10.88
C ALA A 105 -9.25 10.22 -10.58
N LEU A 106 -8.78 10.52 -9.36
CA LEU A 106 -7.42 10.15 -8.92
C LEU A 106 -7.24 8.63 -8.85
N PHE A 107 -8.25 7.91 -8.39
CA PHE A 107 -8.25 6.45 -8.40
C PHE A 107 -8.10 5.89 -9.81
N LEU A 108 -8.89 6.38 -10.77
CA LEU A 108 -8.80 5.95 -12.17
C LEU A 108 -7.43 6.25 -12.77
N LEU A 109 -6.85 7.42 -12.48
CA LEU A 109 -5.49 7.75 -12.89
C LEU A 109 -4.46 6.77 -12.30
N SER A 110 -4.61 6.42 -11.03
CA SER A 110 -3.76 5.42 -10.37
C SER A 110 -3.90 4.03 -11.02
N MET A 111 -5.13 3.61 -11.35
CA MET A 111 -5.38 2.34 -12.04
C MET A 111 -4.81 2.32 -13.46
N ALA A 112 -4.91 3.43 -14.20
CA ALA A 112 -4.27 3.57 -15.50
C ALA A 112 -2.74 3.43 -15.40
N GLY A 113 -2.12 4.10 -14.42
CA GLY A 113 -0.68 3.95 -14.16
C GLY A 113 -0.28 2.51 -13.80
N GLY A 114 -1.06 1.85 -12.94
CA GLY A 114 -0.85 0.44 -12.59
C GLY A 114 -1.04 -0.52 -13.76
N GLY A 115 -1.95 -0.20 -14.68
CA GLY A 115 -2.20 -0.94 -15.91
C GLY A 115 -1.09 -0.78 -16.95
N LEU A 116 -0.46 0.39 -17.04
CA LEU A 116 0.69 0.62 -17.94
C LEU A 116 1.98 -0.05 -17.45
N ASN A 117 2.08 -0.33 -16.16
CA ASN A 117 3.24 -0.97 -15.54
C ASN A 117 3.26 -2.49 -15.78
N TYR A 118 3.50 -2.93 -17.02
CA TYR A 118 3.70 -4.33 -17.37
C TYR A 118 5.19 -4.70 -17.42
#